data_AF-A0AAW2YVY6-F1
#
_entry.id   AF-A0AAW2YVY6-F1
#
_cell.length_a   1.000
_cell.length_b   1.000
_cell.length_c   1.000
_cell.angle_alpha   90.00
_cell.angle_beta   90.00
_cell.angle_gamma   90.00
#
_symmetry.space_group_name_H-M   'P 1'
#
loop_
_entity.id
_entity.type
_entity.pdbx_description
1 polymer ?
#
loop_
_entity_poly.entity_id
_entity_poly.type
_entity_poly.pdbx_seq_one_letter_code
_entity_poly.pdbx_strand_id
1 'polypeptide(L)'
;MIATDNHLGYAERDRIRRDDSFVTFEEILCTAKERNVDFLLLGGDLFHDNKPSRETLHRTLKMFREYVLGDKPVPLCVQSNQKVNFKDNFGTVNYEDPNFNVSLPVFAIHGNHDDPTGENGLSAMDLLSVSNLINYFGKVESVDNIQVKPILINKGCTKLALYGLGNIRDERLYQTFKQKNVKFFRPIGDNTAATSEWFNLFVLHQNRAQHNKKVYHQRFHASWIL
;
A
#
# COMPACT_ATOMS: atom_id res chain seq x y z
N MET A 1 8.38 -8.84 -2.72
CA MET A 1 7.43 -9.76 -2.04
C MET A 1 6.05 -9.10 -2.01
N ILE A 2 4.96 -9.87 -2.05
CA ILE A 2 3.59 -9.35 -2.00
C ILE A 2 2.86 -10.07 -0.86
N ALA A 3 2.13 -9.33 -0.02
CA ALA A 3 1.26 -9.85 1.02
C ALA A 3 0.03 -8.93 1.20
N THR A 4 -1.02 -9.41 1.84
CA THR A 4 -2.25 -8.64 2.14
C THR A 4 -2.99 -9.31 3.29
N ASP A 5 -3.90 -8.58 3.96
CA ASP A 5 -4.84 -9.13 4.95
C ASP A 5 -4.12 -9.83 6.11
N ASN A 6 -3.07 -9.18 6.61
CA ASN A 6 -2.25 -9.72 7.71
C ASN A 6 -2.99 -9.66 9.05
N HIS A 7 -3.89 -8.68 9.22
CA HIS A 7 -4.74 -8.52 10.40
C HIS A 7 -3.99 -8.65 11.73
N LEU A 8 -2.88 -7.91 11.87
CA LEU A 8 -2.15 -7.81 13.12
C LEU A 8 -3.08 -7.37 14.26
N GLY A 9 -3.03 -8.10 15.37
CA GLY A 9 -3.93 -7.93 16.51
C GLY A 9 -5.20 -8.79 16.46
N TYR A 10 -5.44 -9.55 15.39
CA TYR A 10 -6.53 -10.50 15.37
C TYR A 10 -6.38 -11.54 16.50
N ALA A 11 -7.46 -11.74 17.25
CA ALA A 11 -7.52 -12.64 18.41
C ALA A 11 -6.47 -12.35 19.50
N GLU A 12 -5.95 -11.12 19.63
CA GLU A 12 -4.89 -10.76 20.60
C GLU A 12 -5.25 -11.08 22.07
N ARG A 13 -6.54 -11.17 22.42
CA ARG A 13 -7.00 -11.52 23.77
C ARG A 13 -7.18 -13.03 24.00
N ASP A 14 -7.08 -13.84 22.95
CA ASP A 14 -7.22 -15.30 23.03
C ASP A 14 -5.96 -15.92 23.66
N ARG A 15 -6.13 -16.86 24.59
CA ARG A 15 -4.99 -17.44 25.33
C ARG A 15 -4.06 -18.28 24.46
N ILE A 16 -4.56 -18.85 23.36
CA ILE A 16 -3.83 -19.77 22.51
C ILE A 16 -3.39 -19.06 21.22
N ARG A 17 -4.27 -18.26 20.63
CA ARG A 17 -4.11 -17.70 19.28
C ARG A 17 -3.58 -16.28 19.22
N ARG A 18 -3.37 -15.62 20.37
CA ARG A 18 -2.95 -14.21 20.44
C ARG A 18 -1.70 -13.87 19.64
N ASP A 19 -0.81 -14.84 19.42
CA ASP A 19 0.48 -14.64 18.78
C ASP A 19 0.46 -14.99 17.28
N ASP A 20 -0.61 -15.64 16.78
CA ASP A 20 -0.70 -16.19 15.43
C ASP A 20 -0.46 -15.11 14.36
N SER A 21 -1.15 -13.97 14.47
CA SER A 21 -1.06 -12.89 13.47
C SER A 21 0.35 -12.29 13.41
N PHE A 22 1.00 -12.15 14.56
CA PHE A 22 2.35 -11.57 14.65
C PHE A 22 3.43 -12.53 14.15
N VAL A 23 3.39 -13.79 14.57
CA VAL A 23 4.36 -14.81 14.13
C VAL A 23 4.29 -15.00 12.61
N THR A 24 3.08 -15.06 12.06
CA THR A 24 2.88 -15.19 10.61
C THR A 24 3.41 -13.98 9.85
N PHE A 25 3.17 -12.77 10.36
CA PHE A 25 3.68 -11.56 9.72
C PHE A 25 5.21 -11.44 9.82
N GLU A 26 5.79 -11.84 10.96
CA GLU A 26 7.24 -11.92 11.13
C GLU A 26 7.87 -12.90 10.14
N GLU A 27 7.23 -14.04 9.87
CA GLU A 27 7.68 -14.99 8.83
C GLU A 27 7.73 -14.33 7.44
N ILE A 28 6.74 -13.50 7.09
CA ILE A 28 6.73 -12.74 5.83
C ILE A 28 7.96 -11.82 5.76
N LEU A 29 8.23 -11.07 6.83
CA LEU A 29 9.39 -10.17 6.90
C LEU A 29 10.72 -10.92 6.86
N CYS A 30 10.82 -12.03 7.59
CA CYS A 30 12.00 -12.91 7.59
C CYS A 30 12.24 -13.45 6.18
N THR A 31 11.21 -13.98 5.54
CA THR A 31 11.29 -14.52 4.18
C THR A 31 11.65 -13.42 3.17
N ALA A 32 11.13 -12.20 3.30
CA ALA A 32 11.50 -11.06 2.45
C ALA A 32 13.01 -10.77 2.52
N LYS A 33 13.56 -10.79 3.75
CA LYS A 33 14.99 -10.57 4.02
C LYS A 33 15.85 -11.72 3.50
N GLU A 34 15.49 -12.96 3.82
CA GLU A 34 16.20 -14.18 3.37
C GLU A 34 16.24 -14.30 1.84
N ARG A 35 15.12 -13.99 1.17
CA ARG A 35 15.03 -13.99 -0.29
C ARG A 35 15.61 -12.73 -0.94
N ASN A 36 16.16 -11.83 -0.13
CA ASN A 36 16.81 -10.59 -0.56
C ASN A 36 15.96 -9.76 -1.54
N VAL A 37 14.65 -9.65 -1.27
CA VAL A 37 13.73 -8.95 -2.18
C VAL A 37 14.05 -7.45 -2.24
N ASP A 38 13.67 -6.78 -3.34
CA ASP A 38 13.91 -5.35 -3.53
C ASP A 38 12.93 -4.46 -2.74
N PHE A 39 11.68 -4.91 -2.57
CA PHE A 39 10.66 -4.27 -1.74
C PHE A 39 9.56 -5.25 -1.33
N LEU A 40 8.80 -4.89 -0.30
CA LEU A 40 7.56 -5.56 0.13
C LEU A 40 6.34 -4.71 -0.27
N LEU A 41 5.32 -5.34 -0.85
CA LEU A 41 4.07 -4.70 -1.24
C LEU A 41 2.91 -5.26 -0.40
N LEU A 42 2.23 -4.39 0.34
CA LEU A 42 1.10 -4.73 1.20
C LEU A 42 -0.22 -4.25 0.58
N GLY A 43 -1.15 -5.17 0.40
CA GLY A 43 -2.44 -4.96 -0.26
C GLY A 43 -3.56 -4.37 0.60
N GLY A 44 -3.29 -4.00 1.86
CA GLY A 44 -4.29 -3.52 2.82
C GLY A 44 -4.54 -4.49 3.95
N ASP A 45 -5.29 -4.03 4.97
CA ASP A 45 -5.62 -4.76 6.18
C ASP A 45 -4.38 -5.34 6.89
N LEU A 46 -3.37 -4.48 7.08
CA LEU A 46 -2.22 -4.80 7.92
C LEU A 46 -2.66 -4.98 9.37
N PHE A 47 -3.59 -4.14 9.85
CA PHE A 47 -4.17 -4.24 11.18
C PHE A 47 -5.58 -4.81 11.15
N HIS A 48 -5.94 -5.59 12.18
CA HIS A 48 -7.31 -6.09 12.31
C HIS A 48 -8.28 -5.03 12.81
N ASP A 49 -7.82 -4.17 13.72
CA ASP A 49 -8.62 -3.09 14.28
C ASP A 49 -8.14 -1.74 13.74
N ASN A 50 -9.08 -0.86 13.40
CA ASN A 50 -8.77 0.51 12.95
C ASN A 50 -7.92 1.29 13.96
N LYS A 51 -8.16 1.02 15.24
CA LYS A 51 -7.39 1.54 16.37
C LYS A 51 -6.70 0.36 17.04
N PRO A 52 -5.54 -0.08 16.51
CA PRO A 52 -4.84 -1.23 17.06
C PRO A 52 -4.47 -0.97 18.53
N SER A 53 -4.38 -2.03 19.32
CA SER A 53 -3.96 -1.92 20.70
C SER A 53 -2.52 -1.40 20.78
N ARG A 54 -2.13 -0.86 21.95
CA ARG A 54 -0.75 -0.44 22.18
C ARG A 54 0.24 -1.60 22.01
N GLU A 55 -0.16 -2.81 22.39
CA GLU A 55 0.65 -4.01 22.25
C GLU A 55 0.83 -4.36 20.78
N THR A 56 -0.27 -4.44 20.02
CA THR A 56 -0.24 -4.66 18.57
C THR A 56 0.66 -3.64 17.87
N LEU A 57 0.43 -2.35 18.10
CA LEU A 57 1.21 -1.28 17.45
C LEU A 57 2.70 -1.36 17.83
N HIS A 58 3.02 -1.61 19.11
CA HIS A 58 4.39 -1.74 19.56
C HIS A 58 5.09 -2.95 18.93
N ARG A 59 4.44 -4.11 18.86
CA ARG A 59 4.98 -5.31 18.19
C ARG A 59 5.21 -5.07 16.71
N THR A 60 4.26 -4.43 16.03
CA THR A 60 4.42 -4.04 14.62
C THR A 60 5.63 -3.12 14.44
N LEU A 61 5.72 -2.03 15.19
CA LEU A 61 6.86 -1.10 15.12
C LEU A 61 8.19 -1.80 15.38
N LYS A 62 8.24 -2.72 16.35
CA LYS A 62 9.43 -3.52 16.64
C LYS A 62 9.84 -4.36 15.44
N MET A 63 8.93 -5.15 14.87
CA MET A 63 9.20 -6.00 13.70
C MET A 63 9.66 -5.15 12.51
N PHE A 64 8.93 -4.08 12.18
CA PHE A 64 9.35 -3.20 11.09
C PHE A 64 10.74 -2.61 11.34
N ARG A 65 11.05 -2.14 12.54
CA ARG A 65 12.40 -1.63 12.86
C ARG A 65 13.50 -2.67 12.64
N GLU A 66 13.25 -3.94 12.94
CA GLU A 66 14.21 -5.03 12.84
C GLU A 66 14.45 -5.53 11.40
N TYR A 67 13.40 -5.55 10.58
CA TYR A 67 13.44 -6.13 9.23
C TYR A 67 13.50 -5.09 8.11
N VAL A 68 13.02 -3.86 8.33
CA VAL A 68 13.01 -2.79 7.31
C VAL A 68 14.30 -1.98 7.32
N LEU A 69 14.84 -1.67 8.51
CA LEU A 69 16.08 -0.89 8.62
C LEU A 69 17.32 -1.79 8.45
N GLY A 70 18.38 -1.25 7.84
CA GLY A 70 19.64 -1.95 7.65
C GLY A 70 20.51 -1.30 6.58
N ASP A 71 21.72 -1.82 6.39
CA ASP A 71 22.74 -1.20 5.54
C ASP A 71 22.73 -1.61 4.07
N LYS A 72 21.86 -2.57 3.69
CA LYS A 72 21.72 -2.97 2.29
C LYS A 72 21.18 -1.79 1.49
N PRO A 73 21.86 -1.36 0.41
CA PRO A 73 21.37 -0.27 -0.43
C PRO A 73 20.12 -0.71 -1.22
N VAL A 74 19.19 0.22 -1.38
CA VAL A 74 17.97 0.03 -2.18
C VAL A 74 18.25 0.41 -3.64
N PRO A 75 18.16 -0.53 -4.61
CA PRO A 75 18.49 -0.27 -6.01
C PRO A 75 17.36 0.38 -6.81
N LEU A 76 16.29 0.84 -6.13
CA LEU A 76 15.08 1.37 -6.74
C LEU A 76 15.15 2.89 -6.83
N CYS A 77 14.88 3.45 -8.00
CA CYS A 77 14.83 4.90 -8.21
C CYS A 77 13.40 5.34 -8.53
N VAL A 78 12.85 6.28 -7.76
CA VAL A 78 11.54 6.87 -8.05
C VAL A 78 11.68 8.07 -8.98
N GLN A 79 11.04 8.04 -10.15
CA GLN A 79 11.09 9.10 -11.16
C GLN A 79 9.88 10.04 -11.14
N SER A 80 8.76 9.59 -10.56
CA SER A 80 7.55 10.42 -10.41
C SER A 80 7.72 11.49 -9.35
N ASN A 81 6.91 12.54 -9.40
CA ASN A 81 6.81 13.50 -8.31
C ASN A 81 6.24 12.82 -7.05
N GLN A 82 7.11 12.53 -6.10
CA GLN A 82 6.82 11.74 -4.91
C GLN A 82 5.74 12.36 -4.00
N LYS A 83 5.67 13.69 -3.89
CA LYS A 83 4.65 14.42 -3.11
C LYS A 83 3.22 14.20 -3.60
N VAL A 84 3.06 13.70 -4.82
CA VAL A 84 1.74 13.34 -5.36
C VAL A 84 1.22 12.07 -4.69
N ASN A 85 2.10 11.13 -4.38
CA ASN A 85 1.77 9.79 -3.90
C ASN A 85 1.93 9.66 -2.38
N PHE A 86 2.94 10.32 -1.81
CA PHE A 86 3.21 10.33 -0.37
C PHE A 86 2.76 11.67 0.20
N LYS A 87 1.72 11.62 1.04
CA LYS A 87 1.01 12.80 1.56
C LYS A 87 1.49 13.24 2.93
N ASP A 88 2.47 12.55 3.50
CA ASP A 88 3.11 13.01 4.72
C ASP A 88 3.96 14.27 4.46
N ASN A 89 4.44 14.88 5.55
CA ASN A 89 5.22 16.11 5.46
C ASN A 89 6.60 15.92 4.81
N PHE A 90 7.08 14.68 4.72
CA PHE A 90 8.39 14.36 4.13
C PHE A 90 8.27 14.20 2.61
N GLY A 91 7.13 13.68 2.12
CA GLY A 91 6.74 13.68 0.71
C GLY A 91 7.72 12.94 -0.21
N THR A 92 8.46 12.00 0.35
CA THR A 92 9.51 11.20 -0.30
C THR A 92 9.42 9.75 0.19
N VAL A 93 10.00 8.82 -0.56
CA VAL A 93 10.12 7.43 -0.15
C VAL A 93 11.07 7.31 1.03
N ASN A 94 10.76 6.40 1.93
CA ASN A 94 11.44 6.27 3.21
C ASN A 94 12.95 5.99 3.13
N TYR A 95 13.39 5.34 2.06
CA TYR A 95 14.80 5.00 1.83
C TYR A 95 15.61 6.14 1.20
N GLU A 96 14.98 7.25 0.84
CA GLU A 96 15.67 8.48 0.43
C GLU A 96 15.81 9.48 1.60
N ASP A 97 15.27 9.17 2.79
CA ASP A 97 15.48 9.98 3.98
C ASP A 97 16.95 9.91 4.45
N PRO A 98 17.66 11.04 4.59
CA PRO A 98 19.07 11.04 4.96
C PRO A 98 19.36 10.58 6.39
N ASN A 99 18.33 10.48 7.25
CA ASN A 99 18.47 10.13 8.66
C ASN A 99 18.15 8.66 8.96
N PHE A 100 17.65 7.91 7.98
CA PHE A 100 17.26 6.51 8.16
C PHE A 100 17.91 5.62 7.11
N ASN A 101 18.53 4.54 7.57
CA ASN A 101 19.03 3.51 6.66
C ASN A 101 17.98 2.43 6.46
N VAL A 102 17.23 2.54 5.37
CA VAL A 102 16.18 1.57 5.00
C VAL A 102 16.76 0.57 4.02
N SER A 103 16.65 -0.73 4.36
CA SER A 103 17.14 -1.84 3.54
C SER A 103 16.04 -2.60 2.80
N LEU A 104 14.81 -2.56 3.31
CA LEU A 104 13.63 -3.19 2.71
C LEU A 104 12.47 -2.19 2.67
N PRO A 105 12.33 -1.41 1.59
CA PRO A 105 11.18 -0.53 1.41
C PRO A 105 9.89 -1.33 1.44
N VAL A 106 8.92 -0.85 2.22
CA VAL A 106 7.57 -1.42 2.27
C VAL A 106 6.62 -0.42 1.65
N PHE A 107 5.90 -0.79 0.59
CA PHE A 107 4.83 0.01 -0.01
C PHE A 107 3.50 -0.57 0.41
N ALA A 108 2.57 0.26 0.88
CA ALA A 108 1.29 -0.23 1.37
C ALA A 108 0.13 0.69 1.00
N ILE A 109 -1.02 0.08 0.72
CA ILE A 109 -2.33 0.75 0.75
C ILE A 109 -3.06 0.37 2.05
N HIS A 110 -4.11 1.10 2.43
CA HIS A 110 -5.03 0.66 3.50
C HIS A 110 -6.14 -0.23 2.93
N GLY A 111 -6.62 -1.16 3.75
CA GLY A 111 -7.85 -1.91 3.56
C GLY A 111 -9.02 -1.30 4.33
N ASN A 112 -10.08 -2.09 4.55
CA ASN A 112 -11.29 -1.62 5.23
C ASN A 112 -11.22 -1.69 6.76
N HIS A 113 -10.24 -2.39 7.32
CA HIS A 113 -10.02 -2.45 8.77
C HIS A 113 -9.07 -1.36 9.25
N ASP A 114 -8.09 -0.96 8.44
CA ASP A 114 -7.09 0.07 8.74
C ASP A 114 -7.30 1.35 7.91
N ASP A 115 -8.55 1.64 7.57
CA ASP A 115 -8.96 2.83 6.82
C ASP A 115 -8.74 4.14 7.61
N PRO A 116 -8.54 5.28 6.93
CA PRO A 116 -8.43 6.56 7.62
C PRO A 116 -9.74 6.97 8.31
N THR A 117 -9.68 7.25 9.61
CA THR A 117 -10.84 7.68 10.42
C THR A 117 -10.58 8.96 11.20
N GLY A 118 -11.65 9.52 11.78
CA GLY A 118 -11.59 10.75 12.60
C GLY A 118 -11.52 12.04 11.79
N GLU A 119 -11.47 13.17 12.51
CA GLU A 119 -11.53 14.51 11.92
C GLU A 119 -10.34 14.81 10.98
N ASN A 120 -9.16 14.30 11.32
CA ASN A 120 -7.94 14.49 10.54
C ASN A 120 -7.74 13.39 9.47
N GLY A 121 -8.65 12.42 9.36
CA GLY A 121 -8.54 11.32 8.41
C GLY A 121 -7.20 10.57 8.52
N LEU A 122 -6.84 10.17 9.74
CA LEU A 122 -5.61 9.40 10.02
C LEU A 122 -5.94 7.93 10.23
N SER A 123 -4.99 7.08 9.85
CA SER A 123 -5.02 5.63 10.02
C SER A 123 -3.79 5.16 10.80
N ALA A 124 -3.78 3.90 11.23
CA ALA A 124 -2.57 3.28 11.77
C ALA A 124 -1.41 3.26 10.76
N MET A 125 -1.73 3.27 9.46
CA MET A 125 -0.74 3.35 8.37
C MET A 125 -0.02 4.70 8.35
N ASP A 126 -0.71 5.80 8.65
CA ASP A 126 -0.08 7.13 8.73
C ASP A 126 0.97 7.18 9.87
N LEU A 127 0.75 6.45 10.98
CA LEU A 127 1.72 6.34 12.08
C LEU A 127 2.99 5.58 11.68
N LEU A 128 2.85 4.52 10.87
CA LEU A 128 4.00 3.80 10.33
C LEU A 128 4.75 4.64 9.29
N SER A 129 4.03 5.42 8.46
CA SER A 129 4.60 6.31 7.44
C SER A 129 5.42 7.42 8.10
N VAL A 130 4.85 8.13 9.09
CA VAL A 130 5.57 9.22 9.80
C VAL A 130 6.76 8.71 10.62
N SER A 131 6.76 7.43 10.98
CA SER A 131 7.91 6.76 11.64
C SER A 131 8.97 6.28 10.64
N ASN A 132 8.80 6.58 9.35
CA ASN A 132 9.68 6.21 8.23
C ASN A 132 9.82 4.69 8.00
N LEU A 133 8.82 3.89 8.42
CA LEU A 133 8.84 2.44 8.32
C LEU A 133 8.12 1.89 7.07
N ILE A 134 7.18 2.66 6.51
CA ILE A 134 6.47 2.29 5.29
C ILE A 134 6.32 3.51 4.36
N ASN A 135 6.07 3.21 3.09
CA ASN A 135 5.66 4.15 2.06
C ASN A 135 4.15 3.99 1.85
N TYR A 136 3.35 4.78 2.56
CA TYR A 136 1.89 4.72 2.46
C TYR A 136 1.41 5.48 1.21
N PHE A 137 0.74 4.76 0.30
CA PHE A 137 0.23 5.30 -0.96
C PHE A 137 -1.23 4.89 -1.22
N GLY A 138 -1.83 5.41 -2.29
CA GLY A 138 -3.19 5.05 -2.69
C GLY A 138 -4.32 5.69 -1.87
N LYS A 139 -3.99 6.60 -0.94
CA LYS A 139 -4.97 7.43 -0.22
C LYS A 139 -5.63 8.44 -1.18
N VAL A 140 -6.96 8.46 -1.22
CA VAL A 140 -7.71 9.41 -2.06
C VAL A 140 -8.08 10.67 -1.28
N GLU A 141 -7.96 11.83 -1.92
CA GLU A 141 -8.38 13.12 -1.34
C GLU A 141 -9.90 13.32 -1.42
N SER A 142 -10.52 12.85 -2.50
CA SER A 142 -11.95 12.94 -2.72
C SER A 142 -12.47 11.65 -3.34
N VAL A 143 -13.48 11.07 -2.68
CA VAL A 143 -14.17 9.87 -3.17
C VAL A 143 -15.13 10.19 -4.32
N ASP A 144 -15.53 11.46 -4.48
CA ASP A 144 -16.39 11.92 -5.58
C ASP A 144 -15.62 12.12 -6.89
N ASN A 145 -14.31 12.37 -6.83
CA ASN A 145 -13.44 12.55 -8.00
C ASN A 145 -12.08 11.86 -7.76
N ILE A 146 -12.02 10.58 -8.08
CA ILE A 146 -10.86 9.73 -7.81
C ILE A 146 -9.82 9.91 -8.92
N GLN A 147 -8.61 10.29 -8.52
CA GLN A 147 -7.45 10.41 -9.41
C GLN A 147 -6.39 9.40 -8.97
N VAL A 148 -6.15 8.37 -9.78
CA VAL A 148 -5.12 7.36 -9.52
C VAL A 148 -3.88 7.73 -10.33
N LYS A 149 -2.79 8.08 -9.63
CA LYS A 149 -1.52 8.48 -10.23
C LYS A 149 -0.44 7.45 -9.83
N PRO A 150 0.37 6.95 -10.78
CA PRO A 150 1.35 5.90 -10.49
C PRO A 150 2.59 6.46 -9.79
N ILE A 151 3.20 5.61 -8.96
CA ILE A 151 4.59 5.75 -8.54
C ILE A 151 5.44 5.12 -9.65
N LEU A 152 6.34 5.90 -10.24
CA LEU A 152 7.19 5.46 -11.34
C LEU A 152 8.54 5.02 -10.79
N ILE A 153 8.80 3.70 -10.80
CA ILE A 153 9.97 3.08 -10.19
C ILE A 153 10.82 2.44 -11.28
N ASN A 154 12.13 2.69 -11.26
CA ASN A 154 13.09 2.03 -12.14
C ASN A 154 14.09 1.21 -11.35
N LYS A 155 14.48 0.06 -11.91
CA LYS A 155 15.64 -0.73 -11.50
C LYS A 155 16.44 -1.09 -12.75
N GLY A 156 17.55 -0.38 -12.98
CA GLY A 156 18.30 -0.49 -14.22
C GLY A 156 17.43 -0.12 -15.44
N CYS A 157 17.26 -1.05 -16.38
CA CYS A 157 16.41 -0.88 -17.56
C CYS A 157 14.93 -1.24 -17.34
N THR A 158 14.57 -1.87 -16.21
CA THR A 158 13.20 -2.27 -15.92
C THR A 158 12.42 -1.10 -15.31
N LYS A 159 11.25 -0.81 -15.88
CA LYS A 159 10.37 0.29 -15.46
C LYS A 159 9.03 -0.26 -14.94
N LEU A 160 8.61 0.20 -13.76
CA LEU A 160 7.38 -0.19 -13.08
C LEU A 160 6.52 1.05 -12.80
N ALA A 161 5.28 1.03 -13.26
CA ALA A 161 4.25 2.00 -12.89
C ALA A 161 3.34 1.37 -11.84
N LEU A 162 3.56 1.73 -10.57
CA LEU A 162 2.83 1.20 -9.42
C LEU A 162 1.63 2.10 -9.09
N TYR A 163 0.43 1.59 -9.35
CA TYR A 163 -0.84 2.22 -9.03
C TYR A 163 -1.40 1.63 -7.72
N GLY A 164 -2.07 2.46 -6.92
CA GLY A 164 -2.72 2.01 -5.69
C GLY A 164 -4.03 2.74 -5.46
N LEU A 165 -5.00 2.02 -4.93
CA LEU A 165 -6.25 2.57 -4.43
C LEU A 165 -6.57 1.88 -3.11
N GLY A 166 -6.44 2.60 -2.00
CA GLY A 166 -6.89 2.13 -0.69
C GLY A 166 -8.39 1.85 -0.68
N ASN A 167 -8.84 1.09 0.31
CA ASN A 167 -10.25 0.72 0.39
C ASN A 167 -11.18 1.95 0.38
N ILE A 168 -12.17 1.87 -0.49
CA ILE A 168 -13.34 2.74 -0.49
C ILE A 168 -14.55 1.81 -0.36
N ARG A 169 -15.58 2.22 0.40
CA ARG A 169 -16.82 1.41 0.51
C ARG A 169 -17.35 1.04 -0.88
N ASP A 170 -17.63 -0.25 -1.10
CA ASP A 170 -17.93 -0.81 -2.42
C ASP A 170 -19.05 -0.04 -3.14
N GLU A 171 -20.16 0.27 -2.47
CA GLU A 171 -21.28 0.97 -3.10
C GLU A 171 -20.90 2.37 -3.58
N ARG A 172 -20.05 3.05 -2.80
CA ARG A 172 -19.57 4.40 -3.09
C ARG A 172 -18.62 4.37 -4.27
N LEU A 173 -17.65 3.46 -4.27
CA LEU A 173 -16.72 3.28 -5.38
C LEU A 173 -17.47 2.92 -6.67
N TYR A 174 -18.44 2.00 -6.58
CA TYR A 174 -19.31 1.63 -7.69
C TYR A 174 -20.04 2.84 -8.29
N GLN A 175 -20.60 3.74 -7.47
CA GLN A 175 -21.23 4.96 -7.98
C GLN A 175 -20.23 5.88 -8.68
N THR A 176 -19.04 6.09 -8.11
CA THR A 176 -18.02 6.97 -8.70
C THR A 176 -17.56 6.45 -10.06
N PHE A 177 -17.37 5.13 -10.20
CA PHE A 177 -17.08 4.51 -11.51
C PHE A 177 -18.25 4.67 -12.49
N LYS A 178 -19.50 4.45 -12.05
CA LYS A 178 -20.69 4.62 -12.89
C LYS A 178 -20.83 6.06 -13.40
N GLN A 179 -20.45 7.05 -12.58
CA GLN A 179 -20.45 8.47 -12.93
C GLN A 179 -19.25 8.89 -13.78
N LYS A 180 -18.33 7.98 -14.10
CA LYS A 180 -17.07 8.26 -14.83
C LYS A 180 -16.15 9.26 -14.11
N ASN A 181 -16.22 9.31 -12.79
CA ASN A 181 -15.42 10.19 -11.94
C ASN A 181 -14.15 9.50 -11.40
N VAL A 182 -13.67 8.46 -12.08
CA VAL A 182 -12.40 7.80 -11.77
C VAL A 182 -11.46 7.97 -12.96
N LYS A 183 -10.30 8.57 -12.72
CA LYS A 183 -9.28 8.85 -13.74
C LYS A 183 -7.96 8.21 -13.36
N PHE A 184 -7.46 7.36 -14.24
CA PHE A 184 -6.12 6.78 -14.14
C PHE A 184 -5.16 7.60 -15.02
N PHE A 185 -4.12 8.15 -14.41
CA PHE A 185 -3.09 8.92 -15.11
C PHE A 185 -1.99 8.01 -15.61
N ARG A 186 -1.55 8.17 -16.86
CA ARG A 186 -0.44 7.40 -17.43
C ARG A 186 0.84 8.24 -17.47
N PRO A 187 2.03 7.60 -17.48
CA PRO A 187 3.29 8.29 -17.70
C PRO A 187 3.27 9.10 -19.02
N ILE A 188 3.95 10.24 -19.04
CA ILE A 188 4.06 11.08 -20.24
C ILE A 188 4.77 10.28 -21.34
N GLY A 189 4.19 10.25 -22.54
CA GLY A 189 4.70 9.49 -23.69
C GLY A 189 4.13 8.08 -23.82
N ASP A 190 3.42 7.58 -22.81
CA ASP A 190 2.74 6.28 -22.85
C ASP A 190 1.33 6.39 -23.44
N ASN A 191 1.26 6.59 -24.76
CA ASN A 191 0.00 6.88 -25.46
C ASN A 191 -0.79 5.62 -25.87
N THR A 192 -0.17 4.43 -25.93
CA THR A 192 -0.83 3.17 -26.32
C THR A 192 -0.24 1.95 -25.59
N ALA A 193 -1.02 0.88 -25.39
CA ALA A 193 -0.55 -0.33 -24.71
C ALA A 193 0.56 -1.07 -25.50
N ALA A 194 0.59 -0.92 -26.82
CA ALA A 194 1.60 -1.55 -27.69
C ALA A 194 3.00 -0.87 -27.59
N THR A 195 3.09 0.30 -26.97
CA THR A 195 4.32 1.10 -26.86
C THR A 195 4.70 1.41 -25.41
N SER A 196 4.02 0.81 -24.43
CA SER A 196 4.29 1.10 -23.02
C SER A 196 5.57 0.40 -22.58
N GLU A 197 6.63 1.18 -22.32
CA GLU A 197 7.86 0.68 -21.69
C GLU A 197 7.66 0.33 -20.20
N TRP A 198 6.48 0.65 -19.65
CA TRP A 198 6.16 0.49 -18.23
C TRP A 198 5.38 -0.79 -17.98
N PHE A 199 5.88 -1.62 -17.06
CA PHE A 199 5.05 -2.65 -16.46
C PHE A 199 4.05 -1.99 -15.51
N ASN A 200 2.74 -2.14 -15.78
CA ASN A 200 1.69 -1.53 -14.95
C ASN A 200 1.25 -2.52 -13.87
N LEU A 201 1.33 -2.11 -12.60
CA LEU A 201 0.87 -2.90 -11.46
C LEU A 201 -0.16 -2.09 -10.69
N PHE A 202 -1.37 -2.62 -10.46
CA PHE A 202 -2.40 -1.95 -9.68
C PHE A 202 -2.77 -2.74 -8.43
N VAL A 203 -2.69 -2.07 -7.28
CA VAL A 203 -3.07 -2.60 -5.96
C VAL A 203 -4.40 -2.01 -5.55
N LEU A 204 -5.32 -2.88 -5.14
CA LEU A 204 -6.69 -2.53 -4.78
C LEU A 204 -7.14 -3.41 -3.61
N HIS A 205 -7.88 -2.83 -2.67
CA HIS A 205 -8.51 -3.57 -1.58
C HIS A 205 -10.04 -3.43 -1.64
N GLN A 206 -10.73 -4.32 -2.37
CA GLN A 206 -12.18 -4.29 -2.59
C GLN A 206 -12.75 -5.71 -2.65
N ASN A 207 -14.05 -5.86 -2.40
CA ASN A 207 -14.71 -7.15 -2.58
C ASN A 207 -14.71 -7.56 -4.05
N ARG A 208 -14.20 -8.76 -4.32
CA ARG A 208 -14.23 -9.36 -5.67
C ARG A 208 -15.54 -10.08 -5.94
N ALA A 209 -16.05 -10.81 -4.95
CA ALA A 209 -17.24 -11.64 -5.09
C ALA A 209 -18.52 -10.82 -4.93
N GLN A 210 -19.53 -11.15 -5.74
CA GLN A 210 -20.79 -10.44 -5.73
C GLN A 210 -21.67 -10.93 -4.57
N HIS A 211 -21.50 -10.33 -3.40
CA HIS A 211 -22.43 -10.54 -2.28
C HIS A 211 -23.66 -9.62 -2.35
N ASN A 212 -23.56 -8.52 -3.10
CA ASN A 212 -24.63 -7.53 -3.33
C ASN A 212 -24.67 -7.04 -4.79
N LYS A 213 -25.76 -6.37 -5.21
CA LYS A 213 -25.90 -5.88 -6.60
C LYS A 213 -24.97 -4.70 -6.96
N LYS A 214 -24.36 -4.03 -5.97
CA LYS A 214 -23.56 -2.80 -6.14
C LYS A 214 -22.10 -3.00 -5.70
N VAL A 215 -21.42 -3.99 -6.28
CA VAL A 215 -20.03 -4.34 -5.94
C VAL A 215 -19.09 -3.88 -7.06
N TYR A 216 -17.84 -3.60 -6.70
CA TYR A 216 -16.78 -3.36 -7.66
C TYR A 216 -16.59 -4.58 -8.60
N HIS A 217 -16.39 -4.33 -9.89
CA HIS A 217 -16.32 -5.38 -10.90
C HIS A 217 -15.05 -5.19 -11.75
N GLN A 218 -14.41 -6.28 -12.14
CA GLN A 218 -13.18 -6.28 -12.95
C GLN A 218 -13.31 -5.49 -14.27
N ARG A 219 -14.54 -5.37 -14.79
CA ARG A 219 -14.88 -4.55 -15.97
C ARG A 219 -14.60 -3.04 -15.79
N PHE A 220 -14.44 -2.58 -14.55
CA PHE A 220 -14.06 -1.19 -14.25
C PHE A 220 -12.55 -0.96 -14.32
N HIS A 221 -11.75 -2.04 -14.44
CA HIS A 221 -10.32 -1.91 -14.65
C HIS A 221 -10.09 -1.35 -16.05
N ALA A 222 -9.15 -0.41 -16.16
CA ALA A 222 -8.70 0.00 -17.47
C ALA A 222 -7.98 -1.18 -18.15
N SER A 223 -8.30 -1.45 -19.41
CA SER A 223 -7.83 -2.65 -20.12
C SER A 223 -6.30 -2.72 -20.32
N TRP A 224 -5.57 -1.66 -20.02
CA TRP A 224 -4.11 -1.58 -20.09
C TRP A 224 -3.42 -1.88 -18.75
N ILE A 225 -4.19 -2.04 -17.66
CA ILE A 225 -3.69 -2.42 -16.33
C ILE A 225 -3.64 -3.96 -16.19
N LEU A 226 -4.40 -4.69 -17.01
CA LEU A 226 -4.47 -6.16 -17.05
C LEU A 226 -3.70 -6.69 -18.27
#